data_AF-A0A7W7G521-F1
#
_entry.id   AF-A0A7W7G521-F1
#
_cell.length_a   1.000
_cell.length_b   1.000
_cell.length_c   1.000
_cell.angle_alpha   90.00
_cell.angle_beta   90.00
_cell.angle_gamma   90.00
#
_symmetry.space_group_name_H-M   'P 1'
#
loop_
_entity.id
_entity.type
_entity.pdbx_description
1 polymer ?
#
loop_
_entity_poly.entity_id
_entity_poly.type
_entity_poly.pdbx_seq_one_letter_code
_entity_poly.pdbx_strand_id
1 'polypeptide(L)'
;MSLTGVPLLLLAALLTGAAGVVVVRLWSRSGVALRVVAVLLLEASLVLTAGLAVNRHEGFYPSWQALAGDTGTAVRQEHVRAGRLDDTVPASFTWRPPGWRSWHLAEPPTVNLPAGYRARADVAFPVLLSSVPSRTPEAVSVLVEPTTRTTPGDLLALAADLRRDLRVTTGGWAVDVGPLSAALTTLGVPEGAPRDLPPPLSAPLTLPSAAAAAYALPTAGRASGTSAAPAAPTAGRAFGTSAAPAADTLGAAVSGVRS
;
A
#
# COMPACT_ATOMS: atom_id res chain seq x y z
N MET A 1 -21.19 -19.32 -7.44
CA MET A 1 -20.82 -18.32 -8.46
C MET A 1 -21.22 -16.95 -7.93
N SER A 2 -20.25 -16.12 -7.57
CA SER A 2 -20.50 -14.82 -6.98
C SER A 2 -20.89 -13.82 -8.09
N LEU A 3 -21.98 -13.06 -7.88
CA LEU A 3 -22.37 -11.91 -8.70
C LEU A 3 -21.40 -10.73 -8.46
N THR A 4 -20.12 -10.95 -8.76
CA THR A 4 -19.04 -9.97 -8.55
C THR A 4 -18.51 -9.53 -9.91
N GLY A 5 -18.52 -8.22 -10.17
CA GLY A 5 -17.93 -7.64 -11.38
C GLY A 5 -18.89 -7.48 -12.56
N VAL A 6 -18.49 -7.94 -13.76
CA VAL A 6 -19.24 -7.72 -15.03
C VAL A 6 -20.70 -8.19 -14.96
N PRO A 7 -21.03 -9.38 -14.40
CA PRO A 7 -22.42 -9.82 -14.32
C PRO A 7 -23.30 -8.88 -13.51
N LEU A 8 -22.76 -8.27 -12.45
CA LEU A 8 -23.49 -7.30 -11.62
C LEU A 8 -23.69 -5.97 -12.35
N LEU A 9 -22.70 -5.51 -13.12
CA LEU A 9 -22.84 -4.32 -13.98
C LEU A 9 -23.90 -4.53 -15.06
N LEU A 10 -23.90 -5.69 -15.72
CA LEU A 10 -24.92 -6.04 -16.71
C LEU A 10 -26.30 -6.12 -16.08
N LEU A 11 -26.42 -6.74 -14.90
CA LEU A 11 -27.67 -6.81 -14.16
C LEU A 11 -28.18 -5.42 -13.75
N ALA A 12 -27.31 -4.55 -13.24
CA ALA A 12 -27.67 -3.18 -12.86
C ALA A 12 -28.12 -2.35 -14.07
N ALA A 13 -27.42 -2.45 -15.20
CA ALA A 13 -27.79 -1.78 -16.44
C ALA A 13 -29.15 -2.29 -16.97
N LEU A 14 -29.37 -3.61 -16.96
CA LEU A 14 -30.64 -4.22 -17.35
C LEU A 14 -31.80 -3.78 -16.44
N LEU A 15 -31.61 -3.80 -15.12
CA LEU A 15 -32.62 -3.35 -14.16
C LEU A 15 -32.95 -1.87 -14.32
N THR A 16 -31.95 -1.03 -14.56
CA THR A 16 -32.14 0.41 -14.82
C THR A 16 -32.93 0.64 -16.11
N GLY A 17 -32.59 -0.08 -17.18
CA GLY A 17 -33.33 -0.03 -18.45
C GLY A 17 -34.77 -0.51 -18.31
N ALA A 18 -34.99 -1.63 -17.62
CA ALA A 18 -36.32 -2.16 -17.34
C ALA A 18 -37.17 -1.18 -16.52
N ALA A 19 -36.58 -0.57 -15.48
CA ALA A 19 -37.23 0.47 -14.69
C ALA A 19 -37.65 1.66 -15.58
N GLY A 20 -36.77 2.15 -16.46
CA GLY A 20 -37.10 3.21 -17.40
C GLY A 20 -38.29 2.88 -18.30
N VAL A 21 -38.35 1.65 -18.85
CA VAL A 21 -39.48 1.19 -19.68
C VAL A 21 -40.78 1.15 -18.89
N VAL A 22 -40.74 0.67 -17.63
CA VAL A 22 -41.90 0.63 -16.72
C VAL A 22 -42.39 2.06 -16.45
N VAL A 23 -41.50 2.99 -16.14
CA VAL A 23 -41.84 4.41 -15.90
C VAL A 23 -42.54 5.03 -17.11
N VAL A 24 -42.01 4.81 -18.32
CA VAL A 24 -42.61 5.32 -19.55
C VAL A 24 -44.01 4.71 -19.78
N ARG A 25 -44.16 3.39 -19.58
CA ARG A 25 -45.45 2.70 -19.78
C ARG A 25 -46.52 3.11 -18.77
N LEU A 26 -46.14 3.34 -17.51
CA LEU A 26 -47.06 3.74 -16.45
C LEU A 26 -47.28 5.26 -16.39
N TRP A 27 -46.57 6.05 -17.20
CA TRP A 27 -46.58 7.51 -17.14
C TRP A 27 -47.99 8.09 -17.24
N SER A 28 -48.81 7.61 -18.18
CA SER A 28 -50.17 8.13 -18.40
C SER A 28 -51.15 7.80 -17.28
N ARG A 29 -50.86 6.77 -16.47
CA ARG A 29 -51.75 6.26 -15.41
C ARG A 29 -51.31 6.64 -13.99
N SER A 30 -50.15 7.28 -13.86
CA SER A 30 -49.54 7.63 -12.59
C SER A 30 -49.78 9.09 -12.22
N GLY A 31 -50.09 9.34 -10.94
CA GLY A 31 -50.18 10.70 -10.40
C GLY A 31 -48.81 11.39 -10.33
N VAL A 32 -48.81 12.72 -10.23
CA VAL A 32 -47.60 13.56 -10.27
C VAL A 32 -46.54 13.12 -9.23
N ALA A 33 -46.96 12.81 -8.00
CA ALA A 33 -46.04 12.37 -6.95
C ALA A 33 -45.31 11.07 -7.33
N LEU A 34 -46.02 10.09 -7.88
CA LEU A 34 -45.43 8.82 -8.30
C LEU A 34 -44.44 9.02 -9.45
N ARG A 35 -44.70 9.96 -10.37
CA ARG A 35 -43.77 10.32 -11.45
C ARG A 35 -42.47 10.90 -10.91
N VAL A 36 -42.54 11.83 -9.95
CA VAL A 36 -41.35 12.43 -9.33
C VAL A 36 -40.50 11.37 -8.65
N VAL A 37 -41.12 10.51 -7.82
CA VAL A 37 -40.41 9.42 -7.14
C VAL A 37 -39.76 8.46 -8.15
N ALA A 38 -40.47 8.12 -9.22
CA ALA A 38 -39.95 7.24 -10.26
C ALA A 38 -38.74 7.84 -11.01
N VAL A 39 -38.77 9.14 -11.33
CA VAL A 39 -37.65 9.84 -11.96
C VAL A 39 -36.43 9.86 -11.02
N LEU A 40 -36.63 10.17 -9.74
CA LEU A 40 -35.54 10.19 -8.75
C LEU A 40 -34.91 8.80 -8.56
N LEU A 41 -35.71 7.74 -8.53
CA LEU A 41 -35.19 6.37 -8.45
C LEU A 41 -34.41 5.96 -9.70
N LEU A 42 -34.87 6.38 -10.89
CA LEU A 42 -34.17 6.11 -12.14
C LEU A 42 -32.82 6.84 -12.18
N GLU A 43 -32.80 8.12 -11.77
CA GLU A 43 -31.59 8.92 -11.67
C GLU A 43 -30.60 8.31 -10.68
N ALA A 44 -31.05 7.95 -9.47
CA ALA A 44 -30.22 7.27 -8.47
C ALA A 44 -29.64 5.94 -9.01
N SER A 45 -30.44 5.16 -9.74
CA SER A 45 -29.99 3.89 -10.34
C SER A 45 -28.92 4.12 -11.42
N LEU A 46 -29.07 5.19 -12.21
CA LEU A 46 -28.11 5.57 -13.25
C LEU A 46 -26.79 6.02 -12.63
N VAL A 47 -26.84 6.89 -11.61
CA VAL A 47 -25.66 7.33 -10.85
C VAL A 47 -24.95 6.13 -10.20
N LEU A 48 -25.69 5.21 -9.59
CA LEU A 48 -25.13 3.98 -9.01
C LEU A 48 -24.45 3.11 -10.08
N THR A 49 -25.08 2.93 -11.24
CA THR A 49 -24.52 2.12 -12.34
C THR A 49 -23.26 2.76 -12.91
N ALA A 50 -23.26 4.08 -13.11
CA ALA A 50 -22.08 4.83 -13.56
C ALA A 50 -20.95 4.76 -12.52
N GLY A 51 -21.27 4.93 -11.24
CA GLY A 51 -20.32 4.78 -10.14
C GLY A 51 -19.70 3.39 -10.10
N LEU A 52 -20.48 2.33 -10.35
CA LEU A 52 -19.98 0.96 -10.45
C LEU A 52 -19.06 0.75 -11.65
N ALA A 53 -19.37 1.37 -12.79
CA ALA A 53 -18.54 1.29 -13.98
C ALA A 53 -17.18 1.98 -13.77
N VAL A 54 -17.19 3.20 -13.20
CA VAL A 54 -15.97 3.94 -12.85
C VAL A 54 -15.17 3.21 -11.78
N ASN A 55 -15.83 2.74 -10.70
CA ASN A 55 -15.15 1.96 -9.66
C ASN A 55 -14.47 0.71 -10.23
N ARG A 56 -15.08 0.05 -11.22
CA ARG A 56 -14.47 -1.10 -11.90
C ARG A 56 -13.29 -0.70 -12.78
N HIS A 57 -13.39 0.44 -13.48
CA HIS A 57 -12.33 0.94 -14.34
C HIS A 57 -11.08 1.31 -13.52
N GLU A 58 -11.27 2.03 -12.41
CA GLU A 58 -10.19 2.50 -11.55
C GLU A 58 -9.74 1.47 -10.50
N GLY A 59 -10.62 0.51 -10.15
CA GLY A 59 -10.34 -0.54 -9.18
C GLY A 59 -10.27 -0.06 -7.73
N PHE A 60 -11.00 1.01 -7.36
CA PHE A 60 -10.97 1.57 -6.00
C PHE A 60 -11.46 0.56 -4.95
N TYR A 61 -12.53 -0.17 -5.24
CA TYR A 61 -13.10 -1.18 -4.36
C TYR A 61 -13.13 -2.54 -5.08
N PRO A 62 -12.14 -3.42 -4.81
CA PRO A 62 -12.08 -4.75 -5.42
C PRO A 62 -13.28 -5.63 -5.06
N SER A 63 -13.90 -5.38 -3.89
CA SER A 63 -15.02 -6.14 -3.38
C SER A 63 -16.04 -5.25 -2.64
N TRP A 64 -17.28 -5.74 -2.54
CA TRP A 64 -18.31 -5.08 -1.72
C TRP A 64 -18.00 -5.14 -0.22
N GLN A 65 -17.24 -6.15 0.23
CA GLN A 65 -16.75 -6.20 1.61
C GLN A 65 -15.84 -5.01 1.93
N ALA A 66 -15.03 -4.57 0.96
CA ALA A 66 -14.21 -3.38 1.12
C ALA A 66 -15.06 -2.10 1.34
N LEU A 67 -16.25 -2.03 0.73
CA LEU A 67 -17.21 -0.94 0.97
C LEU A 67 -17.83 -1.00 2.38
N ALA A 68 -18.04 -2.21 2.91
CA ALA A 68 -18.62 -2.43 4.22
C ALA A 68 -17.64 -2.18 5.38
N GLY A 69 -16.44 -1.66 5.10
CA GLY A 69 -15.37 -1.50 6.08
C GLY A 69 -14.69 -2.82 6.45
N ASP A 70 -15.17 -3.94 5.91
CA ASP A 70 -14.53 -5.25 6.02
C ASP A 70 -13.50 -5.38 4.89
N THR A 71 -12.56 -4.43 4.86
CA THR A 71 -11.36 -4.46 4.03
C THR A 71 -10.38 -5.50 4.56
N GLY A 72 -10.87 -6.65 5.07
CA GLY A 72 -10.04 -7.80 5.41
C GLY A 72 -9.10 -7.98 4.25
N THR A 73 -7.81 -7.72 4.51
CA THR A 73 -6.82 -7.23 3.53
C THR A 73 -6.91 -8.01 2.23
N ALA A 74 -7.76 -7.55 1.32
CA ALA A 74 -7.88 -8.09 -0.01
C ALA A 74 -6.67 -7.49 -0.72
N VAL A 75 -5.51 -8.07 -0.39
CA VAL A 75 -4.24 -7.79 -1.02
C VAL A 75 -4.53 -7.95 -2.50
N ARG A 76 -4.62 -6.82 -3.21
CA ARG A 76 -4.64 -6.83 -4.65
C ARG A 76 -3.33 -7.51 -5.02
N GLN A 77 -3.43 -8.80 -5.39
CA GLN A 77 -2.31 -9.52 -5.94
C GLN A 77 -2.04 -8.85 -7.28
N GLU A 78 -1.18 -7.85 -7.25
CA GLU A 78 -0.59 -7.31 -8.45
C GLU A 78 0.06 -8.49 -9.15
N HIS A 79 -0.31 -8.71 -10.42
CA HIS A 79 0.22 -9.83 -11.17
C HIS A 79 1.73 -9.63 -11.28
N VAL A 80 2.50 -10.42 -10.53
CA VAL A 80 3.95 -10.29 -10.47
C VAL A 80 4.51 -10.76 -11.81
N ARG A 81 5.04 -9.81 -12.56
CA ARG A 81 5.73 -10.08 -13.82
C ARG A 81 7.21 -10.26 -13.52
N ALA A 82 7.80 -11.37 -13.95
CA ALA A 82 9.25 -11.55 -13.91
C ALA A 82 9.94 -10.39 -14.66
N GLY A 83 10.85 -9.71 -13.97
CA GLY A 83 11.73 -8.70 -14.52
C GLY A 83 12.82 -9.33 -15.36
N ARG A 84 13.30 -8.60 -16.37
CA ARG A 84 14.36 -9.08 -17.28
C ARG A 84 15.66 -9.47 -16.58
N LEU A 85 15.93 -8.88 -15.42
CA LEU A 85 17.19 -9.01 -14.71
C LEU A 85 17.13 -9.99 -13.53
N ASP A 86 15.95 -10.51 -13.19
CA ASP A 86 15.70 -11.23 -11.94
C ASP A 86 16.64 -12.41 -11.66
N ASP A 87 17.01 -13.15 -12.70
CA ASP A 87 17.77 -14.40 -12.56
C ASP A 87 19.28 -14.16 -12.38
N THR A 88 19.80 -13.00 -12.81
CA THR A 88 21.25 -12.80 -12.97
C THR A 88 21.81 -11.68 -12.09
N VAL A 89 20.97 -10.88 -11.43
CA VAL A 89 21.44 -9.70 -10.68
C VAL A 89 21.98 -10.03 -9.30
N PRO A 90 23.19 -9.57 -8.94
CA PRO A 90 23.69 -9.68 -7.58
C PRO A 90 22.85 -8.82 -6.62
N ALA A 91 23.06 -8.97 -5.31
CA ALA A 91 22.29 -8.23 -4.29
C ALA A 91 22.42 -6.71 -4.40
N SER A 92 23.52 -6.21 -4.97
CA SER A 92 23.75 -4.80 -5.24
C SER A 92 24.47 -4.66 -6.59
N PHE A 93 23.99 -3.78 -7.45
CA PHE A 93 24.60 -3.55 -8.76
C PHE A 93 24.33 -2.14 -9.29
N THR A 94 25.24 -1.66 -10.13
CA THR A 94 25.03 -0.45 -10.94
C THR A 94 24.10 -0.78 -12.11
N TRP A 95 22.93 -0.17 -12.14
CA TRP A 95 21.91 -0.38 -13.15
C TRP A 95 22.07 0.63 -14.29
N ARG A 96 22.16 0.15 -15.53
CA ARG A 96 22.42 0.96 -16.73
C ARG A 96 21.40 0.65 -17.84
N PRO A 97 20.13 1.01 -17.67
CA PRO A 97 19.12 0.78 -18.68
C PRO A 97 19.39 1.63 -19.93
N PRO A 98 18.94 1.19 -21.13
CA PRO A 98 19.07 1.99 -22.35
C PRO A 98 18.43 3.37 -22.15
N GLY A 99 19.18 4.44 -22.39
CA GLY A 99 18.68 5.81 -22.26
C GLY A 99 18.86 6.46 -20.89
N TRP A 100 19.45 5.79 -19.88
CA TRP A 100 19.61 6.38 -18.53
C TRP A 100 20.26 7.77 -18.50
N ARG A 101 21.12 8.08 -19.47
CA ARG A 101 21.77 9.40 -19.59
C ARG A 101 20.79 10.54 -19.87
N SER A 102 19.63 10.27 -20.47
CA SER A 102 18.61 11.30 -20.71
C SER A 102 17.89 11.71 -19.43
N TRP A 103 18.07 10.97 -18.32
CA TRP A 103 17.51 11.31 -17.01
C TRP A 103 18.34 12.36 -16.26
N HIS A 104 19.45 12.80 -16.84
CA HIS A 104 20.35 13.81 -16.29
C HIS A 104 20.87 13.48 -14.88
N LEU A 105 21.03 12.20 -14.54
CA LEU A 105 21.68 11.78 -13.31
C LEU A 105 23.20 11.96 -13.44
N ALA A 106 23.88 12.28 -12.32
CA ALA A 106 25.33 12.44 -12.29
C ALA A 106 26.04 11.12 -12.61
N GLU A 107 25.50 10.03 -12.07
CA GLU A 107 25.97 8.66 -12.26
C GLU A 107 24.79 7.70 -12.53
N PRO A 108 25.05 6.50 -13.11
CA PRO A 108 24.00 5.50 -13.23
C PRO A 108 23.46 5.08 -11.85
N PRO A 109 22.16 4.79 -11.73
CA PRO A 109 21.58 4.37 -10.45
C PRO A 109 22.24 3.11 -9.88
N THR A 110 22.37 3.05 -8.56
CA THR A 110 22.76 1.81 -7.86
C THR A 110 21.52 1.18 -7.24
N VAL A 111 21.26 -0.08 -7.60
CA VAL A 111 20.12 -0.85 -7.09
C VAL A 111 20.61 -1.81 -6.02
N ASN A 112 19.94 -1.81 -4.88
CA ASN A 112 20.09 -2.79 -3.81
C ASN A 112 18.81 -3.59 -3.66
N LEU A 113 18.93 -4.91 -3.75
CA LEU A 113 17.80 -5.84 -3.63
C LEU A 113 17.64 -6.28 -2.17
N PRO A 114 16.39 -6.47 -1.70
CA PRO A 114 16.13 -6.98 -0.37
C PRO A 114 16.62 -8.42 -0.21
N ALA A 115 16.84 -8.83 1.03
CA ALA A 115 17.21 -10.21 1.32
C ALA A 115 16.11 -11.16 0.83
N GLY A 116 16.53 -12.27 0.19
CA GLY A 116 15.59 -13.24 -0.36
C GLY A 116 14.83 -12.79 -1.61
N TYR A 117 15.20 -11.69 -2.28
CA TYR A 117 14.58 -11.24 -3.53
C TYR A 117 14.42 -12.37 -4.56
N ARG A 118 15.48 -13.18 -4.76
CA ARG A 118 15.45 -14.33 -5.68
C ARG A 118 14.60 -15.49 -5.18
N ALA A 119 14.55 -15.73 -3.88
CA ALA A 119 13.74 -16.79 -3.28
C ALA A 119 12.23 -16.49 -3.32
N ARG A 120 11.86 -15.21 -3.46
CA ARG A 120 10.48 -14.72 -3.51
C ARG A 120 10.09 -14.30 -4.93
N ALA A 121 10.04 -15.26 -5.85
CA ALA A 121 9.73 -15.00 -7.27
C ALA A 121 8.29 -14.48 -7.49
N ASP A 122 7.36 -14.86 -6.62
CA ASP A 122 5.94 -14.48 -6.71
C ASP A 122 5.60 -13.19 -5.94
N VAL A 123 6.61 -12.38 -5.59
CA VAL A 123 6.45 -11.15 -4.81
C VAL A 123 7.00 -9.95 -5.58
N ALA A 124 6.18 -8.91 -5.70
CA ALA A 124 6.62 -7.59 -6.13
C ALA A 124 7.05 -6.77 -4.91
N PHE A 125 8.17 -6.06 -5.05
CA PHE A 125 8.77 -5.31 -3.96
C PHE A 125 8.46 -3.81 -4.06
N PRO A 126 8.17 -3.13 -2.93
CA PRO A 126 8.12 -1.68 -2.91
C PRO A 126 9.50 -1.10 -3.25
N VAL A 127 9.51 0.14 -3.74
CA VAL A 127 10.74 0.84 -4.15
C VAL A 127 10.99 2.01 -3.21
N LEU A 128 12.23 2.11 -2.73
CA LEU A 128 12.74 3.29 -2.06
C LEU A 128 13.73 3.98 -2.98
N LEU A 129 13.34 5.12 -3.56
CA LEU A 129 14.22 5.97 -4.35
C LEU A 129 14.86 7.00 -3.43
N SER A 130 16.19 7.05 -3.33
CA SER A 130 16.87 7.98 -2.44
C SER A 130 18.17 8.54 -3.01
N SER A 131 18.59 9.70 -2.54
CA SER A 131 19.92 10.28 -2.87
C SER A 131 21.02 9.94 -1.88
N VAL A 132 20.68 9.26 -0.78
CA VAL A 132 21.62 8.85 0.26
C VAL A 132 21.61 7.34 0.36
N PRO A 133 22.75 6.66 0.54
CA PRO A 133 22.78 5.22 0.71
C PRO A 133 21.84 4.75 1.82
N SER A 134 20.76 4.07 1.44
CA SER A 134 19.77 3.48 2.34
C SER A 134 19.54 2.03 1.95
N ARG A 135 19.34 1.18 2.95
CA ARG A 135 18.94 -0.21 2.78
C ARG A 135 17.72 -0.47 3.63
N THR A 136 16.62 -0.83 2.97
CA THR A 136 15.43 -1.33 3.63
C THR A 136 15.38 -2.84 3.43
N PRO A 137 15.23 -3.65 4.49
CA PRO A 137 15.29 -5.11 4.39
C PRO A 137 14.23 -5.72 3.47
N GLU A 138 13.16 -4.97 3.22
CA GLU A 138 11.94 -5.43 2.57
C GLU A 138 11.56 -4.60 1.33
N ALA A 139 12.45 -3.73 0.85
CA ALA A 139 12.23 -2.92 -0.34
C ALA A 139 13.44 -2.94 -1.27
N VAL A 140 13.21 -2.69 -2.57
CA VAL A 140 14.28 -2.42 -3.52
C VAL A 140 14.72 -0.98 -3.32
N SER A 141 15.95 -0.77 -2.87
CA SER A 141 16.50 0.58 -2.67
C SER A 141 17.28 1.01 -3.91
N VAL A 142 16.89 2.14 -4.51
CA VAL A 142 17.53 2.74 -5.68
C VAL A 142 18.21 4.02 -5.25
N LEU A 143 19.54 4.01 -5.25
CA LEU A 143 20.37 5.18 -5.01
C LEU A 143 20.55 5.92 -6.33
N VAL A 144 20.15 7.19 -6.36
CA VAL A 144 20.32 8.09 -7.51
C VAL A 144 21.06 9.34 -7.07
N GLU A 145 21.84 9.92 -7.98
CA GLU A 145 22.47 11.22 -7.75
C GLU A 145 21.93 12.22 -8.78
N PRO A 146 20.86 12.96 -8.44
CA PRO A 146 20.28 13.94 -9.35
C PRO A 146 21.24 15.10 -9.61
N THR A 147 21.20 15.65 -10.82
CA THR A 147 21.83 16.93 -11.13
C THR A 147 20.80 18.06 -11.10
N THR A 148 21.23 19.29 -11.29
CA THR A 148 20.35 20.45 -11.47
C THR A 148 19.46 20.37 -12.71
N ARG A 149 19.75 19.44 -13.63
CA ARG A 149 18.94 19.19 -14.84
C ARG A 149 17.95 18.02 -14.68
N THR A 150 18.05 17.24 -13.60
CA THR A 150 17.12 16.13 -13.36
C THR A 150 15.73 16.68 -13.08
N THR A 151 14.76 16.23 -13.87
CA THR A 151 13.35 16.61 -13.72
C THR A 151 12.54 15.50 -13.04
N PRO A 152 11.36 15.80 -12.48
CA PRO A 152 10.45 14.76 -11.99
C PRO A 152 10.03 13.74 -13.07
N GLY A 153 9.90 14.20 -14.33
CA GLY A 153 9.60 13.33 -15.47
C GLY A 153 10.69 12.30 -15.74
N ASP A 154 11.96 12.66 -15.51
CA ASP A 154 13.10 11.75 -15.63
C ASP A 154 13.02 10.62 -14.59
N LEU A 155 12.63 10.95 -13.35
CA LEU A 155 12.47 9.97 -12.27
C LEU A 155 11.25 9.05 -12.50
N LEU A 156 10.19 9.55 -13.15
CA LEU A 156 9.06 8.71 -13.57
C LEU A 156 9.45 7.75 -14.72
N ALA A 157 10.28 8.19 -15.67
CA ALA A 157 10.81 7.33 -16.72
C ALA A 157 11.71 6.23 -16.14
N LEU A 158 12.55 6.58 -15.16
CA LEU A 158 13.32 5.62 -14.37
C LEU A 158 12.41 4.58 -13.72
N ALA A 159 11.29 5.01 -13.14
CA ALA A 159 10.34 4.09 -12.52
C ALA A 159 9.73 3.09 -13.49
N ALA A 160 9.35 3.54 -14.68
CA ALA A 160 8.83 2.67 -15.73
C ALA A 160 9.86 1.62 -16.19
N ASP A 161 11.12 2.05 -16.37
CA ASP A 161 12.20 1.15 -16.77
C ASP A 161 12.57 0.14 -15.67
N LEU A 162 12.54 0.55 -14.40
CA LEU A 162 12.83 -0.34 -13.27
C LEU A 162 11.81 -1.47 -13.20
N ARG A 163 10.54 -1.18 -13.48
CA ARG A 163 9.42 -2.14 -13.47
C ARG A 163 9.45 -3.11 -14.64
N ARG A 164 10.16 -2.77 -15.71
CA ARG A 164 10.44 -3.69 -16.82
C ARG A 164 11.57 -4.65 -16.48
N ASP A 165 12.54 -4.17 -15.72
CA ASP A 165 13.78 -4.90 -15.47
C ASP A 165 13.75 -5.71 -14.15
N LEU A 166 12.93 -5.33 -13.17
CA LEU A 166 12.80 -5.94 -11.84
C LEU A 166 11.33 -6.11 -11.40
N ARG A 167 11.10 -7.02 -10.44
CA ARG A 167 9.81 -7.24 -9.75
C ARG A 167 9.55 -6.16 -8.70
N VAL A 168 9.08 -5.01 -9.16
CA VAL A 168 8.73 -3.89 -8.30
C VAL A 168 7.27 -3.47 -8.52
N THR A 169 6.63 -2.96 -7.46
CA THR A 169 5.20 -2.62 -7.48
C THR A 169 4.88 -1.45 -8.43
N THR A 170 3.78 -1.55 -9.19
CA THR A 170 2.62 -0.65 -8.97
C THR A 170 2.94 0.77 -8.53
N GLY A 171 2.60 0.98 -7.27
CA GLY A 171 2.80 2.21 -6.50
C GLY A 171 3.50 1.86 -5.20
N GLY A 172 3.31 2.70 -4.17
CA GLY A 172 4.03 2.53 -2.89
C GLY A 172 5.52 2.82 -3.02
N TRP A 173 5.87 3.76 -3.89
CA TRP A 173 7.23 4.28 -3.99
C TRP A 173 7.43 5.28 -2.87
N ALA A 174 8.44 5.08 -2.03
CA ALA A 174 8.94 6.11 -1.14
C ALA A 174 10.07 6.85 -1.84
N VAL A 175 10.03 8.18 -1.77
CA VAL A 175 10.92 9.07 -2.49
C VAL A 175 11.60 10.00 -1.49
N ASP A 176 12.92 9.86 -1.36
CA ASP A 176 13.77 10.68 -0.50
C ASP A 176 14.96 11.21 -1.30
N VAL A 177 14.67 12.12 -2.23
CA VAL A 177 15.66 12.68 -3.18
C VAL A 177 15.86 14.18 -2.95
N GLY A 178 15.72 14.61 -1.69
CA GLY A 178 15.88 16.00 -1.27
C GLY A 178 14.87 16.95 -1.94
N PRO A 179 15.31 18.02 -2.63
CA PRO A 179 14.41 19.06 -3.14
C PRO A 179 13.45 18.55 -4.23
N LEU A 180 13.76 17.42 -4.89
CA LEU A 180 12.88 16.82 -5.89
C LEU A 180 11.70 16.06 -5.29
N SER A 181 11.73 15.73 -3.99
CA SER A 181 10.63 15.01 -3.33
C SER A 181 9.32 15.80 -3.42
N ALA A 182 9.34 17.10 -3.11
CA ALA A 182 8.14 17.95 -3.16
C ALA A 182 7.50 18.00 -4.57
N ALA A 183 8.32 18.05 -5.62
CA ALA A 183 7.82 18.07 -7.00
C ALA A 183 7.20 16.71 -7.41
N LEU A 184 7.76 15.60 -6.93
CA LEU A 184 7.18 14.27 -7.15
C LEU A 184 5.86 14.09 -6.38
N THR A 185 5.74 14.66 -5.19
CA THR A 185 4.48 14.67 -4.42
C THR A 185 3.37 15.37 -5.19
N THR A 186 3.65 16.50 -5.85
CA THR A 186 2.64 17.19 -6.69
C THR A 186 2.18 16.37 -7.90
N LEU A 187 2.98 15.41 -8.35
CA LEU A 187 2.64 14.50 -9.45
C LEU A 187 1.95 13.21 -8.95
N GLY A 188 1.57 13.15 -7.68
CA GLY A 188 0.85 12.03 -7.10
C GLY A 188 1.73 10.87 -6.66
N VAL A 189 3.06 11.05 -6.58
CA VAL A 189 3.95 10.08 -5.93
C VAL A 189 3.94 10.37 -4.43
N PRO A 190 3.40 9.48 -3.57
CA PRO A 190 3.27 9.78 -2.16
C PRO A 190 4.64 10.01 -1.51
N GLU A 191 4.75 11.10 -0.76
CA GLU A 191 5.88 11.30 0.15
C GLU A 191 5.70 10.34 1.32
N GLY A 192 6.70 9.49 1.57
CA GLY A 192 6.63 8.50 2.62
C GLY A 192 7.99 8.29 3.24
N ALA A 193 8.06 8.27 4.57
CA ALA A 193 9.26 7.85 5.23
C ALA A 193 9.55 6.38 4.86
N PRO A 194 10.82 5.94 4.82
CA PRO A 194 11.16 4.53 4.58
C PRO A 194 10.45 3.54 5.52
N ARG A 195 9.99 4.01 6.69
CA ARG A 195 9.25 3.24 7.69
C ARG A 195 7.75 3.06 7.37
N ASP A 196 7.22 3.91 6.50
CA ASP A 196 5.81 3.92 6.12
C ASP A 196 5.55 3.17 4.81
N LEU A 197 6.60 2.55 4.25
CA LEU A 197 6.44 1.65 3.12
C LEU A 197 5.52 0.49 3.52
N PRO A 198 4.48 0.17 2.73
CA PRO A 198 3.70 -1.03 2.99
C PRO A 198 4.67 -2.22 2.98
N PRO A 199 4.55 -3.16 3.94
CA PRO A 199 5.36 -4.35 3.89
C PRO A 199 5.21 -4.98 2.50
N PRO A 200 6.30 -5.48 1.88
CA PRO A 200 6.19 -6.23 0.63
C PRO A 200 5.12 -7.26 0.87
N LEU A 201 4.27 -7.42 -0.14
CA LEU A 201 3.15 -8.33 -0.11
C LEU A 201 3.71 -9.74 -0.01
N SER A 202 4.07 -10.15 1.20
CA SER A 202 4.38 -11.52 1.56
C SER A 202 3.19 -12.31 1.05
N ALA A 203 3.44 -13.38 0.28
CA ALA A 203 2.42 -14.33 -0.18
C ALA A 203 1.36 -14.48 0.92
N PRO A 204 0.07 -14.36 0.55
CA PRO A 204 -0.97 -13.77 1.38
C PRO A 204 -0.78 -14.14 2.84
N LEU A 205 -0.52 -13.15 3.70
CA LEU A 205 -0.62 -13.33 5.15
C LEU A 205 -2.01 -13.95 5.39
N THR A 206 -2.04 -15.25 5.66
CA THR A 206 -3.22 -15.92 6.14
C THR A 206 -3.47 -15.36 7.53
N LEU A 207 -4.27 -14.30 7.60
CA LEU A 207 -4.86 -13.90 8.87
C LEU A 207 -5.66 -15.09 9.40
N PRO A 208 -5.64 -15.37 10.70
CA PRO A 208 -6.52 -16.38 11.28
C PRO A 208 -7.95 -16.00 10.90
N SER A 209 -8.58 -16.86 10.10
CA SER A 209 -9.96 -16.69 9.67
C SER A 209 -10.83 -16.40 10.88
N ALA A 210 -11.71 -15.40 10.80
CA ALA A 210 -12.72 -15.14 11.84
C ALA A 210 -13.61 -16.37 12.12
N ALA A 211 -13.59 -17.39 11.25
CA ALA A 211 -14.18 -18.69 11.53
C ALA A 211 -13.53 -19.44 12.71
N ALA A 212 -12.26 -19.15 13.03
CA ALA A 212 -11.58 -19.71 14.21
C ALA A 212 -11.99 -19.01 15.52
N ALA A 213 -12.50 -17.78 15.47
CA ALA A 213 -13.01 -17.07 16.65
C ALA A 213 -14.47 -17.45 17.00
N ALA A 214 -15.21 -18.04 16.05
CA ALA A 214 -16.61 -18.42 16.26
C ALA A 214 -16.81 -19.75 17.01
N TYR A 215 -15.74 -20.48 17.35
CA TYR A 215 -15.84 -21.77 18.09
C TYR A 215 -15.43 -21.71 19.57
N ALA A 216 -15.17 -20.52 20.12
CA ALA A 216 -14.91 -20.34 21.54
C ALA A 216 -16.06 -19.62 22.24
N LEU A 217 -17.28 -20.15 22.13
CA LEU A 217 -18.31 -19.85 23.12
C LEU A 217 -17.96 -20.64 24.40
N PRO A 218 -17.72 -19.99 25.54
CA PRO A 218 -17.61 -20.71 26.80
C PRO A 218 -18.99 -21.28 27.13
N THR A 219 -19.10 -22.61 27.09
CA THR A 219 -20.22 -23.31 27.72
C THR A 219 -20.23 -22.89 29.19
N ALA A 220 -21.21 -22.06 29.56
CA ALA A 220 -21.43 -21.64 30.94
C ALA A 220 -21.77 -22.87 31.80
N GLY A 221 -20.72 -23.49 32.33
CA GLY A 221 -20.80 -24.48 33.39
C GLY A 221 -21.33 -23.81 34.64
N ARG A 222 -22.62 -24.03 34.89
CA ARG A 222 -23.28 -23.76 36.17
C ARG A 222 -22.61 -24.61 37.25
N ALA A 223 -21.75 -24.00 38.06
CA ALA A 223 -21.25 -24.60 39.29
C ALA A 223 -21.63 -23.70 40.48
N SER A 224 -22.63 -24.16 41.22
CA SER A 224 -22.91 -23.74 42.59
C SER A 224 -21.76 -24.18 43.50
N GLY A 225 -21.38 -23.35 44.48
CA GLY A 225 -20.80 -23.86 45.72
C GLY A 225 -19.59 -23.12 46.28
N THR A 226 -19.85 -22.44 47.40
CA THR A 226 -19.10 -22.56 48.66
C THR A 226 -17.76 -21.81 48.82
N SER A 227 -17.87 -20.66 49.49
CA SER A 227 -17.13 -20.25 50.70
C SER A 227 -15.75 -20.86 50.99
N ALA A 228 -14.71 -20.02 51.00
CA ALA A 228 -13.73 -19.90 52.10
C ALA A 228 -12.81 -18.67 51.90
N ALA A 229 -12.71 -17.83 52.92
CA ALA A 229 -11.59 -16.90 53.18
C ALA A 229 -10.49 -17.66 53.97
N PRO A 230 -9.37 -17.04 54.45
CA PRO A 230 -8.56 -15.89 54.00
C PRO A 230 -7.05 -16.23 53.89
N ALA A 231 -6.19 -15.35 53.37
CA ALA A 231 -4.81 -15.12 53.90
C ALA A 231 -4.04 -13.99 53.18
N ALA A 232 -3.70 -12.97 53.98
CA ALA A 232 -2.49 -12.13 54.08
C ALA A 232 -1.67 -11.64 52.85
N PRO A 233 -1.17 -10.38 52.92
CA PRO A 233 -0.32 -9.75 51.90
C PRO A 233 1.17 -10.02 52.15
N THR A 234 1.94 -10.19 51.07
CA THR A 234 3.40 -10.01 51.09
C THR A 234 3.75 -8.81 50.21
N ALA A 235 3.92 -7.65 50.86
CA ALA A 235 4.56 -6.49 50.25
C ALA A 235 6.07 -6.62 50.42
N GLY A 236 6.81 -6.56 49.31
CA GLY A 236 8.27 -6.60 49.34
C GLY A 236 8.88 -5.91 48.14
N ARG A 237 9.56 -4.79 48.41
CA ARG A 237 10.71 -4.22 47.67
C ARG A 237 10.46 -3.68 46.26
N ALA A 238 11.08 -2.59 45.81
CA ALA A 238 12.02 -1.65 46.42
C ALA A 238 12.00 -0.35 45.60
N PHE A 239 12.03 0.78 46.31
CA PHE A 239 12.47 2.07 45.79
C PHE A 239 14.00 2.09 45.69
N GLY A 240 14.54 2.81 44.70
CA GLY A 240 15.94 3.22 44.64
C GLY A 240 16.36 3.59 43.21
N THR A 241 15.95 4.75 42.69
CA THR A 241 16.69 6.05 42.67
C THR A 241 18.06 6.05 41.96
N SER A 242 18.13 6.96 40.99
CA SER A 242 19.24 7.88 40.71
C SER A 242 20.51 7.34 40.03
N ALA A 243 20.75 7.79 38.79
CA ALA A 243 21.77 8.82 38.52
C ALA A 243 22.02 8.96 37.00
N ALA A 244 21.84 10.19 36.51
CA ALA A 244 22.57 10.79 35.41
C ALA A 244 23.23 12.06 35.98
N PRO A 245 24.11 12.81 35.27
CA PRO A 245 24.95 12.51 34.13
C PRO A 245 26.44 12.83 34.44
N ALA A 246 27.37 12.49 33.54
CA ALA A 246 28.69 13.13 33.50
C ALA A 246 29.05 13.46 32.06
N ALA A 247 29.11 14.77 31.79
CA ALA A 247 29.81 15.33 30.65
C ALA A 247 31.31 15.12 30.84
N ASP A 248 32.04 14.89 29.75
CA ASP A 248 33.45 15.26 29.73
C ASP A 248 33.85 15.83 28.38
N THR A 249 34.79 16.75 28.47
CA THR A 249 35.08 17.83 27.54
C THR A 249 36.51 17.63 27.01
N LEU A 250 36.82 18.29 25.88
CA LEU A 250 38.17 18.71 25.45
C LEU A 250 39.15 17.70 24.81
N GLY A 251 39.76 18.17 23.71
CA GLY A 251 40.95 17.61 23.06
C GLY A 251 40.97 17.95 21.56
N ALA A 252 41.16 19.21 21.17
CA ALA A 252 42.46 19.85 20.90
C ALA A 252 43.08 19.52 19.52
N ALA A 253 43.35 20.61 18.80
CA ALA A 253 43.97 20.76 17.49
C ALA A 253 45.37 20.13 17.34
N VAL A 254 45.73 19.74 16.11
CA VAL A 254 47.09 19.89 15.57
C VAL A 254 47.03 20.26 14.09
N SER A 255 47.52 21.47 13.79
CA SER A 255 47.92 21.94 12.47
C SER A 255 49.20 21.22 12.01
N GLY A 256 49.27 20.86 10.73
CA GLY A 256 50.49 20.39 10.07
C GLY A 256 50.57 20.93 8.65
N VAL A 257 51.29 22.03 8.49
CA VAL A 257 51.65 22.71 7.23
C VAL A 257 53.10 22.34 6.88
N ARG A 258 53.43 22.40 5.58
CA ARG A 258 54.76 22.31 4.93
C ARG A 258 55.13 20.90 4.45
N SER A 259 55.66 20.69 3.25
CA SER A 259 56.11 21.58 2.16
C SER A 259 56.34 20.73 0.92
#